data_AF-A0A816FG12-F1
#
_entry.id   AF-A0A816FG12-F1
#
_cell.length_a   1.000
_cell.length_b   1.000
_cell.length_c   1.000
_cell.angle_alpha   90.00
_cell.angle_beta   90.00
_cell.angle_gamma   90.00
#
_symmetry.space_group_name_H-M   'P 1'
#
loop_
_entity.id
_entity.type
_entity.pdbx_description
1 polymer ?
#
loop_
_entity_poly.entity_id
_entity_poly.type
_entity_poly.pdbx_seq_one_letter_code
_entity_poly.pdbx_strand_id
1 'polypeptide(L)'
;MLIKEYRIPVPMTVDEYRIAQLYMIVKKSREETNSSGSGVEIIKNEPYTNGPGGNGQYTFKIYHIERHLPGWFKAILPANAMKIEEEAWNAYPYTKTRYRCPFIDRFLLEVETCYRADFGTQENIFHLKPQELEQRVVEFLDIVQSQPLADISTENPAIFRSEKT
;
A
#
# COMPACT_ATOMS: atom_id res chain seq x y z
N MET A 1 -7.76 13.16 -12.57
CA MET A 1 -7.35 12.20 -11.53
C MET A 1 -5.89 11.87 -11.81
N LEU A 2 -4.99 11.90 -10.83
CA LEU A 2 -3.61 11.51 -11.06
C LEU A 2 -3.51 9.99 -10.99
N ILE A 3 -3.02 9.35 -12.06
CA ILE A 3 -2.88 7.89 -12.14
C ILE A 3 -1.40 7.57 -12.34
N LYS A 4 -0.83 6.84 -11.39
CA LYS A 4 0.54 6.33 -11.46
C LYS A 4 0.53 4.82 -11.30
N GLU A 5 1.24 4.13 -12.19
CA GLU A 5 1.48 2.69 -12.13
C GLU A 5 2.94 2.45 -11.80
N TYR A 6 3.21 1.90 -10.62
CA TYR A 6 4.55 1.49 -10.22
C TYR A 6 4.76 0.00 -10.53
N ARG A 7 5.72 -0.29 -11.39
CA ARG A 7 6.14 -1.65 -11.71
C ARG A 7 7.37 -1.98 -10.88
N ILE A 8 7.26 -2.99 -10.02
CA ILE A 8 8.29 -3.34 -9.05
C ILE A 8 8.72 -4.79 -9.27
N PRO A 9 9.67 -5.06 -10.18
CA PRO A 9 10.27 -6.37 -10.32
C PRO A 9 11.01 -6.74 -9.02
N VAL A 10 10.76 -7.95 -8.51
CA VAL A 10 11.39 -8.46 -7.30
C VAL A 10 11.94 -9.86 -7.54
N PRO A 11 13.07 -10.24 -6.90
CA PRO A 11 13.69 -11.56 -7.08
C PRO A 11 12.96 -12.63 -6.25
N MET A 12 11.64 -12.74 -6.41
CA MET A 12 10.79 -13.67 -5.67
C MET A 12 9.68 -14.19 -6.60
N THR A 13 9.28 -15.44 -6.41
CA THR A 13 8.06 -15.94 -7.05
C THR A 13 6.82 -15.27 -6.45
N VAL A 14 5.71 -15.32 -7.19
CA VAL A 14 4.40 -14.84 -6.73
C VAL A 14 3.99 -15.54 -5.43
N ASP A 15 4.21 -16.85 -5.32
CA ASP A 15 3.86 -17.59 -4.10
C ASP A 15 4.72 -17.22 -2.88
N GLU A 16 6.01 -16.99 -3.07
CA GLU A 16 6.90 -16.49 -2.00
C GLU A 16 6.51 -15.08 -1.57
N TYR A 17 6.19 -14.21 -2.55
CA TYR A 17 5.79 -12.83 -2.26
C TYR A 17 4.51 -12.78 -1.42
N ARG A 18 3.54 -13.67 -1.68
CA ARG A 18 2.32 -13.78 -0.86
C ARG A 18 2.64 -13.98 0.63
N ILE A 19 3.57 -14.87 0.93
CA ILE A 19 3.98 -15.16 2.32
C ILE A 19 4.74 -13.96 2.90
N ALA A 20 5.69 -13.42 2.15
CA ALA A 20 6.50 -12.27 2.56
C ALA A 20 5.64 -11.03 2.84
N GLN A 21 4.65 -10.75 1.99
CA GLN A 21 3.73 -9.62 2.16
C GLN A 21 2.97 -9.71 3.48
N LEU A 22 2.40 -10.88 3.80
CA LEU A 22 1.67 -11.08 5.05
C LEU A 22 2.58 -10.90 6.27
N TYR A 23 3.80 -11.43 6.21
CA TYR A 23 4.80 -11.21 7.25
C TYR A 23 5.12 -9.71 7.42
N MET A 24 5.35 -8.99 6.32
CA MET A 24 5.68 -7.57 6.34
C MET A 24 4.53 -6.71 6.87
N ILE A 25 3.28 -7.04 6.53
CA ILE A 25 2.10 -6.37 7.09
C ILE A 25 2.07 -6.51 8.62
N VAL A 26 2.30 -7.73 9.15
CA VAL A 26 2.32 -7.96 10.60
C VAL A 26 3.50 -7.26 11.26
N LYS A 27 4.70 -7.32 10.68
CA LYS A 27 5.91 -6.63 11.18
C LYS A 27 5.66 -5.12 11.26
N LYS A 28 5.21 -4.49 10.17
CA LYS A 28 4.94 -3.05 10.10
C LYS A 28 3.81 -2.63 11.03
N SER A 29 2.74 -3.42 11.13
CA SER A 29 1.68 -3.15 12.09
C SER A 29 2.19 -3.09 13.53
N ARG A 30 3.12 -3.96 13.94
CA ARG A 30 3.72 -3.93 15.28
C ARG A 30 4.61 -2.71 15.51
N GLU A 31 5.37 -2.31 14.50
CA GLU A 31 6.23 -1.12 14.56
C GLU A 31 5.40 0.16 14.77
N GLU A 32 4.29 0.30 14.03
CA GLU A 32 3.40 1.47 14.14
C GLU A 32 2.66 1.53 15.49
N THR A 33 2.20 0.40 16.04
CA THR A 33 1.45 0.36 17.30
C THR A 33 2.30 0.74 18.54
N ASN A 34 3.62 0.60 18.48
CA ASN A 34 4.51 0.93 19.60
C ASN A 34 4.83 2.43 19.72
N SER A 35 4.35 3.27 18.79
CA SER A 35 4.55 4.71 18.83
C SER A 35 3.41 5.39 19.61
N SER A 36 3.73 5.98 20.76
CA SER A 36 2.75 6.48 21.74
C SER A 36 1.99 7.73 21.27
N GLY A 37 0.96 7.59 20.44
CA GLY A 37 0.03 8.67 20.03
C GLY A 37 -0.19 8.84 18.51
N SER A 38 0.34 7.93 17.70
CA SER A 38 -0.07 7.63 16.32
C SER A 38 -0.43 6.15 16.32
N GLY A 39 -1.51 5.74 15.67
CA GLY A 39 -1.99 4.37 15.83
C GLY A 39 -2.91 3.90 14.73
N VAL A 40 -2.92 2.59 14.54
CA VAL A 40 -3.81 1.89 13.60
C VAL A 40 -4.84 1.10 14.40
N GLU A 41 -6.10 1.47 14.28
CA GLU A 41 -7.22 0.70 14.82
C GLU A 41 -7.74 -0.27 13.77
N ILE A 42 -7.76 -1.56 14.08
CA ILE A 42 -8.38 -2.58 13.22
C ILE A 42 -9.85 -2.70 13.63
N ILE A 43 -10.75 -2.20 12.78
CA ILE A 43 -12.19 -2.17 13.05
C ILE A 43 -12.87 -3.44 12.51
N LYS A 44 -12.47 -3.89 11.32
CA LYS A 44 -12.95 -5.15 10.72
C LYS A 44 -11.79 -5.95 10.14
N ASN A 45 -11.88 -7.27 10.25
CA ASN A 45 -11.00 -8.23 9.61
C ASN A 45 -11.79 -9.52 9.38
N GLU A 46 -12.43 -9.63 8.22
CA GLU A 46 -13.37 -10.72 7.92
C GLU A 46 -13.23 -11.20 6.47
N PRO A 47 -13.52 -12.48 6.19
CA PRO A 47 -13.58 -12.96 4.82
C PRO A 47 -14.74 -12.30 4.07
N TYR A 48 -14.59 -12.12 2.75
CA TYR A 48 -15.65 -11.65 1.85
C TYR A 48 -15.78 -12.53 0.62
N THR A 49 -16.94 -12.46 -0.03
CA THR A 49 -17.21 -13.08 -1.32
C THR A 49 -17.72 -12.06 -2.33
N ASN A 50 -17.48 -12.28 -3.61
CA ASN A 50 -17.95 -11.44 -4.72
C ASN A 50 -17.58 -9.94 -4.63
N GLY A 51 -16.40 -9.62 -4.08
CA GLY A 51 -15.85 -8.27 -4.04
C GLY A 51 -14.75 -8.03 -5.09
N PRO A 52 -13.98 -6.94 -4.97
CA PRO A 52 -12.82 -6.70 -5.82
C PRO A 52 -11.88 -7.92 -5.84
N GLY A 53 -11.50 -8.40 -7.02
CA GLY A 53 -10.68 -9.59 -7.18
C GLY A 53 -11.37 -10.93 -6.87
N GLY A 54 -12.67 -10.95 -6.58
CA GLY A 54 -13.43 -12.17 -6.30
C GLY A 54 -13.67 -12.40 -4.81
N ASN A 55 -13.10 -13.47 -4.26
CA ASN A 55 -13.23 -13.84 -2.84
C ASN A 55 -11.91 -13.60 -2.13
N GLY A 56 -11.94 -13.14 -0.88
CA GLY A 56 -10.72 -12.79 -0.17
C GLY A 56 -10.93 -12.37 1.28
N GLN A 57 -9.99 -11.60 1.80
CA GLN A 57 -10.04 -11.01 3.14
C GLN A 57 -10.28 -9.51 3.05
N TYR A 58 -11.27 -9.01 3.79
CA TYR A 58 -11.58 -7.60 3.91
C TYR A 58 -11.08 -7.07 5.25
N THR A 59 -10.42 -5.92 5.22
CA THR A 59 -10.06 -5.18 6.44
C THR A 59 -10.52 -3.74 6.37
N PHE A 60 -11.04 -3.25 7.49
CA PHE A 60 -11.31 -1.83 7.70
C PHE A 60 -10.46 -1.34 8.86
N LYS A 61 -9.64 -0.31 8.62
CA LYS A 61 -8.77 0.29 9.63
C LYS A 61 -8.92 1.79 9.69
N ILE A 62 -8.64 2.35 10.85
CA ILE A 62 -8.58 3.79 11.08
C ILE A 62 -7.15 4.14 11.51
N TYR A 63 -6.49 5.00 10.72
CA TYR A 63 -5.19 5.57 11.04
C TYR A 63 -5.37 6.93 11.72
N HIS A 64 -4.75 7.11 12.87
CA HIS A 64 -4.70 8.39 13.58
C HIS A 64 -3.39 9.10 13.23
N ILE A 65 -3.46 10.09 12.34
CA ILE A 65 -2.27 10.66 11.69
C ILE A 65 -1.81 11.99 12.29
N GLU A 66 -2.31 12.34 13.48
CA GLU A 66 -2.09 13.64 14.11
C GLU A 66 -0.62 14.04 14.10
N ARG A 67 0.31 13.14 14.43
CA ARG A 67 1.74 13.50 14.54
C ARG A 67 2.45 13.67 13.21
N HIS A 68 1.96 13.04 12.15
CA HIS A 68 2.61 13.02 10.83
C HIS A 68 2.26 14.22 9.94
N LEU A 69 1.28 15.04 10.35
CA LEU A 69 0.85 16.19 9.57
C LEU A 69 1.77 17.42 9.78
N PRO A 70 2.09 18.19 8.72
CA PRO A 70 2.79 19.46 8.84
C PRO A 70 2.06 20.43 9.79
N GLY A 71 2.80 21.25 10.53
CA GLY A 71 2.24 22.16 11.54
C GLY A 71 1.16 23.12 11.00
N TRP A 72 1.35 23.65 9.78
CA TRP A 72 0.36 24.52 9.13
C TRP A 72 -0.96 23.80 8.83
N PHE A 73 -0.91 22.49 8.57
CA PHE A 73 -2.08 21.68 8.27
C PHE A 73 -2.85 21.29 9.53
N LYS A 74 -2.16 21.14 10.67
CA LYS A 74 -2.80 20.94 11.98
C LYS A 74 -3.62 22.15 12.42
N ALA A 75 -3.13 23.36 12.15
CA ALA A 75 -3.75 24.60 12.60
C ALA A 75 -5.12 24.87 11.94
N ILE A 76 -5.41 24.24 10.80
CA ILE A 76 -6.65 24.41 10.04
C ILE A 76 -7.65 23.24 10.23
N LEU A 77 -7.23 22.16 10.89
CA LEU A 77 -8.04 20.95 11.08
C LEU A 77 -8.64 20.90 12.49
N PRO A 78 -9.93 20.56 12.64
CA PRO A 78 -10.50 20.23 13.94
C PRO A 78 -9.74 19.05 14.57
N ALA A 79 -9.59 19.05 15.90
CA ALA A 79 -8.92 17.97 16.63
C ALA A 79 -9.51 16.56 16.31
N ASN A 80 -10.80 16.50 15.99
CA ASN A 80 -11.54 15.26 15.72
C ASN A 80 -11.36 14.73 14.28
N ALA A 81 -10.72 15.50 13.40
CA ALA A 81 -10.69 15.28 11.95
C ALA A 81 -9.42 14.57 11.43
N MET A 82 -8.51 14.18 12.31
CA MET A 82 -7.20 13.62 11.93
C MET A 82 -7.21 12.10 11.77
N LYS A 83 -8.23 11.59 11.06
CA LYS A 83 -8.42 10.16 10.79
C LYS A 83 -8.35 9.87 9.29
N ILE A 84 -7.65 8.81 8.93
CA ILE A 84 -7.73 8.20 7.59
C ILE A 84 -8.39 6.84 7.74
N GLU A 85 -9.45 6.62 6.97
CA GLU A 85 -10.11 5.34 6.82
C GLU A 85 -9.44 4.55 5.70
N GLU A 86 -9.00 3.32 6.01
CA GLU A 86 -8.47 2.35 5.05
C GLU A 86 -9.46 1.19 4.91
N GLU A 87 -10.01 1.02 3.71
CA GLU A 87 -10.70 -0.20 3.31
C GLU A 87 -9.77 -1.01 2.39
N ALA A 88 -9.47 -2.26 2.74
CA ALA A 88 -8.63 -3.13 1.92
C ALA A 88 -9.32 -4.46 1.60
N TRP A 89 -9.26 -4.87 0.34
CA TRP A 89 -9.74 -6.12 -0.21
C TRP A 89 -8.54 -6.92 -0.72
N ASN A 90 -8.19 -7.99 -0.02
CA ASN A 90 -7.10 -8.87 -0.38
C ASN A 90 -7.63 -10.19 -0.96
N ALA A 91 -7.61 -10.28 -2.29
CA ALA A 91 -7.90 -11.49 -3.06
C ALA A 91 -6.66 -11.87 -3.88
N TYR A 92 -5.55 -12.14 -3.19
CA TYR A 92 -4.27 -12.46 -3.82
C TYR A 92 -4.44 -13.45 -4.98
N PRO A 93 -3.92 -13.16 -6.21
CA PRO A 93 -2.87 -12.19 -6.54
C PRO A 93 -3.38 -10.80 -6.95
N TYR A 94 -4.55 -10.38 -6.47
CA TYR A 94 -5.04 -9.02 -6.61
C TYR A 94 -5.36 -8.41 -5.24
N THR A 95 -4.96 -7.17 -5.03
CA THR A 95 -5.35 -6.41 -3.84
C THR A 95 -5.85 -5.03 -4.24
N LYS A 96 -6.88 -4.55 -3.56
CA LYS A 96 -7.36 -3.19 -3.70
C LYS A 96 -7.42 -2.55 -2.32
N THR A 97 -6.88 -1.35 -2.19
CA THR A 97 -6.94 -0.58 -0.95
C THR A 97 -7.44 0.82 -1.27
N ARG A 98 -8.33 1.34 -0.44
CA ARG A 98 -8.92 2.66 -0.57
C ARG A 98 -8.73 3.43 0.73
N TYR A 99 -8.14 4.61 0.60
CA TYR A 99 -7.97 5.57 1.67
C TYR A 99 -8.91 6.75 1.48
N ARG A 100 -9.62 7.11 2.55
CA ARG A 100 -10.49 8.29 2.61
C ARG A 100 -10.20 9.09 3.85
N CYS A 101 -10.36 10.40 3.76
CA CYS A 101 -10.36 11.28 4.92
C CYS A 101 -11.79 11.81 5.11
N PRO A 102 -12.52 11.42 6.18
CA PRO A 102 -13.89 11.87 6.40
C PRO A 102 -14.07 13.38 6.47
N PHE A 103 -13.00 14.13 6.76
CA PHE A 103 -13.03 15.59 6.80
C PHE A 103 -12.82 16.23 5.42
N ILE A 104 -12.18 15.52 4.49
CA ILE A 104 -11.85 16.02 3.15
C ILE A 104 -12.54 15.11 2.14
N ASP A 105 -13.81 15.39 1.85
CA ASP A 105 -14.64 14.59 0.93
C ASP A 105 -14.00 14.36 -0.45
N ARG A 106 -13.12 15.26 -0.87
CA ARG A 106 -12.40 15.18 -2.16
C ARG A 106 -11.10 14.37 -2.11
N PHE A 107 -10.64 13.97 -0.92
CA PHE A 107 -9.44 13.16 -0.77
C PHE A 107 -9.78 11.68 -0.92
N LEU A 108 -9.34 11.10 -2.03
CA LEU A 108 -9.43 9.68 -2.32
C LEU A 108 -8.08 9.23 -2.85
N LEU A 109 -7.49 8.25 -2.18
CA LEU A 109 -6.33 7.51 -2.68
C LEU A 109 -6.74 6.05 -2.83
N GLU A 110 -6.62 5.53 -4.05
CA GLU A 110 -6.91 4.14 -4.35
C GLU A 110 -5.64 3.47 -4.89
N VAL A 111 -5.31 2.32 -4.33
CA VAL A 111 -4.15 1.51 -4.71
C VAL A 111 -4.65 0.15 -5.12
N GLU A 112 -4.45 -0.19 -6.39
CA GLU A 112 -4.68 -1.52 -6.93
C GLU A 112 -3.34 -2.17 -7.23
N THR A 113 -3.19 -3.43 -6.83
CA THR A 113 -1.96 -4.19 -7.04
C THR A 113 -2.28 -5.55 -7.63
N CYS A 114 -1.59 -5.87 -8.73
CA CYS A 114 -1.59 -7.18 -9.35
C CYS A 114 -0.21 -7.83 -9.20
N TYR A 115 -0.15 -9.05 -8.68
CA TYR A 115 1.08 -9.83 -8.63
C TYR A 115 1.14 -10.76 -9.85
N ARG A 116 2.23 -10.69 -10.62
CA ARG A 116 2.42 -11.46 -11.86
C ARG A 116 3.82 -12.07 -11.89
N ALA A 117 3.91 -13.26 -12.46
CA ALA A 117 5.17 -13.96 -12.68
C ALA A 117 5.82 -13.48 -13.99
N ASP A 118 6.11 -12.19 -14.08
CA ASP A 118 6.79 -11.55 -15.20
C ASP A 118 7.70 -10.41 -14.73
N PHE A 119 8.28 -9.68 -15.69
CA PHE A 119 9.15 -8.54 -15.41
C PHE A 119 8.43 -7.18 -15.54
N GLY A 120 7.11 -7.13 -15.30
CA GLY A 120 6.32 -5.91 -15.44
C GLY A 120 6.10 -5.51 -16.90
N THR A 121 6.00 -6.47 -17.81
CA THR A 121 5.86 -6.20 -19.26
C THR A 121 4.41 -6.17 -19.74
N GLN A 122 3.44 -6.53 -18.89
CA GLN A 122 2.03 -6.50 -19.23
C GLN A 122 1.51 -5.05 -19.32
N GLU A 123 0.87 -4.74 -20.44
CA GLU A 123 0.20 -3.46 -20.64
C GLU A 123 -1.25 -3.49 -20.17
N ASN A 124 -1.70 -2.37 -19.61
CA ASN A 124 -3.06 -2.13 -19.13
C ASN A 124 -3.68 -3.27 -18.29
N ILE A 125 -2.90 -3.84 -17.35
CA ILE A 125 -3.30 -4.98 -16.51
C ILE A 125 -4.53 -4.70 -15.62
N PHE A 126 -4.80 -3.42 -15.33
CA PHE A 126 -5.95 -2.98 -14.55
C PHE A 126 -7.19 -2.68 -15.41
N HIS A 127 -7.10 -2.94 -16.72
CA HIS A 127 -8.20 -2.71 -17.67
C HIS A 127 -8.75 -1.27 -17.60
N LEU A 128 -7.85 -0.30 -17.47
CA LEU A 128 -8.18 1.12 -17.47
C LEU A 128 -8.88 1.50 -18.77
N LYS A 129 -9.82 2.45 -18.68
CA LYS A 129 -10.47 3.01 -19.87
C LYS A 129 -9.44 3.80 -20.69
N PRO A 130 -9.67 3.98 -22.01
CA PRO A 130 -8.72 4.69 -22.87
C PRO A 130 -8.26 6.06 -22.32
N GLN A 131 -9.19 6.86 -21.80
CA GLN A 131 -8.88 8.18 -21.23
C GLN A 131 -8.01 8.11 -19.96
N GLU A 132 -8.20 7.09 -19.12
CA GLU A 132 -7.40 6.87 -17.91
C GLU A 132 -6.01 6.32 -18.28
N LEU A 133 -5.97 5.42 -19.26
CA LEU A 133 -4.74 4.84 -19.77
C LEU A 133 -3.83 5.90 -20.41
N GLU A 134 -4.39 6.86 -21.13
CA GLU A 134 -3.66 8.02 -21.68
C GLU A 134 -3.07 8.93 -20.60
N GLN A 135 -3.74 9.06 -19.44
CA GLN A 135 -3.28 9.87 -18.31
C GLN A 135 -2.31 9.14 -17.38
N ARG A 136 -2.21 7.80 -17.50
CA ARG A 136 -1.38 6.96 -16.65
C ARG A 136 0.10 7.22 -16.91
N VAL A 137 0.84 7.48 -15.84
CA VAL A 137 2.30 7.48 -15.86
C VAL A 137 2.80 6.15 -15.31
N VAL A 138 3.61 5.44 -16.10
CA VAL A 138 4.25 4.17 -15.70
C VAL A 138 5.67 4.46 -15.22
N GLU A 139 6.01 3.98 -14.03
CA GLU A 139 7.35 4.09 -13.45
C GLU A 139 7.84 2.70 -13.06
N PHE A 140 9.06 2.34 -13.48
CA PHE A 140 9.74 1.14 -13.00
C PHE A 140 10.57 1.49 -11.77
N LEU A 141 10.30 0.80 -10.66
CA LEU A 141 11.06 0.96 -9.43
C LEU A 141 12.08 -0.18 -9.32
N ASP A 142 13.35 0.19 -9.40
CA ASP A 142 14.46 -0.71 -9.14
C ASP A 142 14.74 -0.72 -7.65
N ILE A 143 14.40 -1.82 -6.96
CA ILE A 143 14.59 -1.91 -5.50
C ILE A 143 16.05 -1.77 -5.05
N VAL A 144 17.02 -1.96 -5.94
CA VAL A 144 18.45 -1.80 -5.67
C VAL A 144 18.87 -0.35 -5.85
N GLN A 145 18.42 0.31 -6.93
CA GLN A 145 18.87 1.66 -7.30
C GLN A 145 17.96 2.78 -6.79
N SER A 146 16.66 2.53 -6.62
CA SER A 146 15.63 3.52 -6.29
C SER A 146 15.50 3.79 -4.77
N GLN A 147 16.58 3.71 -4.01
CA GLN A 147 16.56 3.80 -2.54
C GLN A 147 16.16 5.21 -2.02
N PRO A 148 15.31 5.33 -0.98
CA PRO A 148 15.13 6.56 -0.24
C PRO A 148 16.38 6.94 0.58
N LEU A 149 16.54 8.24 0.84
CA LEU A 149 17.66 8.94 1.50
C LEU A 149 18.04 8.50 2.93
N ALA A 150 17.46 7.44 3.50
CA ALA A 150 17.71 7.04 4.88
C ALA A 150 18.53 5.73 4.96
N ASP A 151 19.71 5.86 5.56
CA ASP A 151 20.78 4.86 5.70
C ASP A 151 20.42 3.73 6.69
N ILE A 152 19.31 3.01 6.47
CA ILE A 152 19.02 1.78 7.20
C ILE A 152 19.82 0.66 6.53
N SER A 153 21.11 0.62 6.84
CA SER A 153 22.06 -0.36 6.29
C SER A 153 21.55 -1.82 6.37
N THR A 154 20.74 -2.16 7.36
CA THR A 154 20.20 -3.52 7.56
C THR A 154 19.07 -3.91 6.60
N GLU A 155 18.40 -2.96 5.95
CA GLU A 155 17.29 -3.23 5.01
C GLU A 155 17.68 -2.92 3.55
N ASN A 156 18.97 -2.75 3.27
CA ASN A 156 19.49 -2.41 1.94
C ASN A 156 19.62 -3.67 1.05
N PRO A 157 18.79 -3.82 0.00
CA PRO A 157 18.83 -5.00 -0.87
C PRO A 157 20.10 -5.09 -1.74
N ALA A 158 20.85 -4.01 -1.92
CA ALA A 158 22.12 -4.01 -2.67
C ALA A 158 23.25 -4.76 -1.94
N ILE A 159 23.16 -4.86 -0.61
CA ILE A 159 24.17 -5.50 0.24
C ILE A 159 23.62 -6.70 1.02
N PHE A 160 22.30 -6.89 1.04
CA PHE A 160 21.68 -8.01 1.70
C PHE A 160 21.92 -9.32 0.93
N ARG A 161 22.25 -10.38 1.65
CA ARG A 161 22.34 -11.74 1.13
C ARG A 161 21.57 -12.69 2.04
N SER A 162 20.62 -13.43 1.48
CA SER A 162 19.91 -14.47 2.20
C SER A 162 20.87 -15.63 2.53
N GLU A 163 20.82 -16.12 3.77
CA GLU A 163 21.56 -17.32 4.16
C GLU A 163 20.87 -18.61 3.70
N LYS A 164 19.58 -18.53 3.38
CA LYS A 164 18.74 -19.70 3.05
C LYS A 164 18.57 -19.94 1.55
N THR A 165 18.90 -18.97 0.71
CA THR A 165 18.70 -18.98 -0.75
C THR A 165 19.88 -18.36 -1.46
#